data_AF-G5S4B8-F1
#
_entry.id   AF-G5S4B8-F1
#
_cell.length_a   1.000
_cell.length_b   1.000
_cell.length_c   1.000
_cell.angle_alpha   90.00
_cell.angle_beta   90.00
_cell.angle_gamma   90.00
#
_symmetry.space_group_name_H-M   'P 1'
#
loop_
_entity.id
_entity.type
_entity.pdbx_description
1 polymer ?
#
loop_
_entity_poly.entity_id
_entity_poly.type
_entity_poly.pdbx_seq_one_letter_code
_entity_poly.pdbx_strand_id
1 'polypeptide(L)'
;MMKKALMAVALFSALPVLAADYSEKTQYLGVVNGQVVGNSVVKVTRTPADPVLYRTESNGPLPETLVIRNAESRPASGNMAYITVKRTLGDGRDARLTLKTTLMVDGQRAAITA
;
A
#
# COMPACT_ATOMS: atom_id res chain seq x y z
N MET A 1 36.88 43.86 28.72
CA MET A 1 36.56 42.41 28.62
C MET A 1 35.05 42.26 28.72
N MET A 2 34.37 41.91 27.63
CA MET A 2 32.99 41.36 27.63
C MET A 2 32.69 40.86 26.21
N LYS A 3 32.80 39.54 26.00
CA LYS A 3 32.37 38.85 24.79
C LYS A 3 30.84 38.78 24.82
N LYS A 4 30.15 39.39 23.86
CA LYS A 4 28.72 39.11 23.63
C LYS A 4 28.65 38.09 22.50
N ALA A 5 28.53 36.82 22.88
CA ALA A 5 28.23 35.75 21.96
C ALA A 5 26.81 35.96 21.44
N LEU A 6 26.68 36.28 20.15
CA LEU A 6 25.39 36.28 19.46
C LEU A 6 25.06 34.82 19.13
N MET A 7 24.06 34.26 19.82
CA MET A 7 23.56 32.92 19.58
C MET A 7 22.52 33.02 18.46
N ALA A 8 22.92 32.65 17.24
CA ALA A 8 21.99 32.54 16.12
C ALA A 8 21.16 31.26 16.30
N VAL A 9 19.90 31.42 16.71
CA VAL A 9 18.92 30.32 16.71
C VAL A 9 18.54 30.05 15.26
N ALA A 10 19.07 28.97 14.69
CA ALA A 10 18.60 28.45 13.42
C ALA A 10 17.20 27.85 13.62
N LEU A 11 16.17 28.59 13.19
CA LEU A 11 14.80 28.14 13.19
C LEU A 11 14.67 27.00 12.16
N PHE A 12 14.59 25.75 12.64
CA PHE A 12 14.28 24.60 11.80
C PHE A 12 12.82 24.72 11.32
N SER A 13 12.62 25.23 10.11
CA SER A 13 11.32 25.19 9.43
C SER A 13 11.07 23.76 8.93
N ALA A 14 10.42 22.94 9.75
CA ALA A 14 9.83 21.68 9.30
C ALA A 14 8.69 22.00 8.33
N LEU A 15 8.95 21.90 7.03
CA LEU A 15 7.89 21.93 6.02
C LEU A 15 7.10 20.62 6.11
N PRO A 16 5.76 20.65 6.15
CA PRO A 16 4.99 19.44 6.00
C PRO A 16 5.24 18.93 4.58
N VAL A 17 5.86 17.76 4.46
CA VAL A 17 5.79 16.97 3.23
C VAL A 17 4.30 16.73 2.99
N LEU A 18 3.75 17.40 1.97
CA LEU A 18 2.44 17.04 1.44
C LEU A 18 2.58 15.60 0.97
N ALA A 19 1.96 14.68 1.70
CA ALA A 19 1.81 13.31 1.28
C ALA A 19 1.29 13.34 -0.16
N ALA A 20 2.07 12.78 -1.09
CA ALA A 20 1.69 12.66 -2.50
C ALA A 20 0.24 12.16 -2.57
N ASP A 21 -0.56 12.78 -3.45
CA ASP A 21 -2.01 12.54 -3.57
C ASP A 21 -2.33 11.04 -3.56
N TYR A 22 -2.64 10.54 -2.37
CA TYR A 22 -3.07 9.17 -2.16
C TYR A 22 -4.50 9.09 -2.65
N SER A 23 -4.66 8.69 -3.91
CA SER A 23 -5.99 8.46 -4.49
C SER A 23 -6.40 7.02 -4.20
N GLU A 24 -7.34 6.83 -3.28
CA GLU A 24 -7.94 5.52 -3.04
C GLU A 24 -8.69 5.06 -4.30
N LYS A 25 -8.20 4.00 -4.93
CA LYS A 25 -8.88 3.42 -6.09
C LYS A 25 -9.97 2.45 -5.64
N THR A 26 -11.22 2.80 -5.91
CA THR A 26 -12.35 1.88 -5.73
C THR A 26 -12.45 0.94 -6.92
N GLN A 27 -12.45 -0.38 -6.67
CA GLN A 27 -12.67 -1.40 -7.71
C GLN A 27 -13.81 -2.33 -7.33
N TYR A 28 -14.78 -2.47 -8.24
CA TYR A 28 -15.91 -3.39 -8.06
C TYR A 28 -15.50 -4.82 -8.44
N LEU A 29 -15.33 -5.66 -7.43
CA LEU A 29 -15.09 -7.08 -7.58
C LEU A 29 -16.41 -7.82 -7.83
N GLY A 30 -16.93 -7.75 -9.05
CA GLY A 30 -18.12 -8.51 -9.45
C GLY A 30 -17.96 -10.03 -9.31
N VAL A 31 -19.08 -10.73 -9.11
CA VAL A 31 -19.14 -12.20 -9.03
C VAL A 31 -19.20 -12.81 -10.42
N VAL A 32 -18.08 -13.34 -10.89
CA VAL A 32 -18.00 -14.21 -12.07
C VAL A 32 -17.23 -15.45 -11.62
N ASN A 33 -17.86 -16.64 -11.71
CA ASN A 33 -17.29 -17.92 -11.25
C ASN A 33 -17.03 -18.01 -9.73
N GLY A 34 -17.90 -17.44 -8.89
CA GLY A 34 -17.79 -17.56 -7.43
C GLY A 34 -18.02 -19.00 -6.96
N GLN A 35 -17.01 -19.63 -6.36
CA GLN A 35 -17.20 -20.91 -5.67
C GLN A 35 -17.70 -20.62 -4.25
N VAL A 36 -18.84 -21.20 -3.89
CA VAL A 36 -19.35 -21.14 -2.51
C VAL A 36 -18.52 -22.11 -1.67
N VAL A 37 -17.77 -21.57 -0.71
CA VAL A 37 -17.04 -22.34 0.29
C VAL A 37 -17.83 -22.29 1.59
N GLY A 38 -18.16 -23.46 2.15
CA GLY A 38 -18.79 -23.58 3.47
C GLY A 38 -20.14 -22.88 3.61
N ASN A 39 -20.98 -22.89 2.56
CA ASN A 39 -22.32 -22.26 2.50
C ASN A 39 -22.40 -20.75 2.78
N SER A 40 -21.28 -20.05 3.01
CA SER A 40 -21.32 -18.67 3.51
C SER A 40 -20.32 -17.71 2.86
N VAL A 41 -19.31 -18.23 2.16
CA VAL A 41 -18.24 -17.41 1.57
C VAL A 41 -18.16 -17.65 0.07
N VAL A 42 -18.30 -16.59 -0.71
CA VAL A 42 -18.05 -16.63 -2.15
C VAL A 42 -16.60 -16.26 -2.40
N LYS A 43 -15.79 -17.23 -2.85
CA LYS A 43 -14.40 -16.98 -3.26
C LYS A 43 -14.37 -16.64 -4.74
N VAL A 44 -13.79 -15.49 -5.07
CA VAL A 44 -13.55 -15.04 -6.45
C VAL A 44 -12.06 -14.90 -6.66
N THR A 45 -11.51 -15.58 -7.67
CA THR A 45 -10.11 -15.44 -8.08
C THR A 45 -10.08 -14.72 -9.42
N ARG A 46 -9.49 -13.52 -9.47
CA ARG A 46 -9.36 -12.75 -10.71
C ARG A 46 -8.18 -11.79 -10.66
N THR A 47 -7.73 -11.36 -11.83
CA THR A 47 -6.76 -10.28 -11.97
C THR A 47 -7.47 -8.91 -11.87
N PRO A 48 -6.96 -7.95 -11.09
CA PRO A 48 -7.47 -6.57 -11.09
C PRO A 48 -7.35 -5.94 -12.48
N ALA A 49 -8.35 -5.16 -12.89
CA ALA A 49 -8.33 -4.44 -14.17
C ALA A 49 -7.21 -3.37 -14.23
N ASP A 50 -6.91 -2.76 -13.09
CA ASP A 50 -5.69 -1.97 -12.89
C ASP A 50 -4.89 -2.59 -11.74
N PRO A 51 -3.79 -3.31 -12.03
CA PRO A 51 -3.01 -4.02 -11.03
C PRO A 51 -1.95 -3.14 -10.34
N VAL A 52 -1.88 -1.84 -10.64
CA VAL A 52 -0.87 -0.94 -10.06
C VAL A 52 -1.40 -0.35 -8.75
N LEU A 53 -0.80 -0.75 -7.62
CA LEU A 53 -1.19 -0.25 -6.29
C LEU A 53 -0.56 1.10 -5.94
N TYR A 54 0.65 1.34 -6.45
CA TYR A 54 1.37 2.60 -6.27
C TYR A 54 2.27 2.80 -7.49
N ARG A 55 2.29 4.03 -8.00
CA ARG A 55 3.17 4.47 -9.07
C ARG A 55 3.79 5.78 -8.66
N THR A 56 5.10 5.92 -8.84
CA THR A 56 5.73 7.23 -8.76
C THR A 56 5.40 8.00 -10.05
N GLU A 57 4.71 9.14 -9.92
CA GLU A 57 4.22 9.95 -11.05
C GLU A 57 5.30 10.89 -11.63
N SER A 58 6.51 10.93 -11.06
CA SER A 58 7.60 11.80 -11.49
C SER A 58 8.96 11.11 -11.36
N ASN A 59 10.01 11.66 -11.99
CA ASN A 59 11.42 11.25 -11.83
C ASN A 59 11.96 11.37 -10.38
N GLY A 60 11.07 11.47 -9.38
CA GLY A 60 11.42 11.42 -7.97
C GLY A 60 11.84 10.02 -7.53
N PRO A 61 12.63 9.92 -6.46
CA PRO A 61 13.07 8.63 -5.92
C PRO A 61 11.86 7.81 -5.46
N LEU A 62 11.94 6.48 -5.62
CA LEU A 62 10.99 5.57 -5.01
C LEU A 62 11.07 5.74 -3.47
N PRO A 63 9.93 5.84 -2.76
CA PRO A 63 9.96 5.92 -1.30
C PRO A 63 10.59 4.65 -0.71
N GLU A 64 11.36 4.81 0.36
CA GLU A 64 11.96 3.70 1.10
C GLU A 64 10.90 2.78 1.72
N THR A 65 9.73 3.32 2.06
CA THR A 65 8.62 2.57 2.68
C THR A 65 7.28 2.99 2.10
N LEU A 66 6.45 2.00 1.79
CA LEU A 66 5.03 2.18 1.44
C LEU A 66 4.16 1.60 2.56
N VAL A 67 3.26 2.43 3.10
CA VAL A 67 2.36 2.01 4.19
C VAL A 67 0.97 1.76 3.64
N ILE A 68 0.48 0.53 3.80
CA ILE A 68 -0.90 0.15 3.49
C ILE A 68 -1.66 0.00 4.80
N ARG A 69 -2.67 0.85 5.02
CA ARG A 69 -3.47 0.86 6.25
C ARG A 69 -4.43 -0.32 6.27
N ASN A 70 -4.75 -0.79 7.48
CA ASN A 70 -5.74 -1.86 7.72
C ASN A 70 -5.42 -3.15 6.92
N ALA A 71 -4.14 -3.44 6.77
CA ALA A 71 -3.66 -4.57 5.99
C ALA A 71 -2.66 -5.41 6.79
N GLU A 72 -2.67 -6.71 6.50
CA GLU A 72 -1.69 -7.68 6.99
C GLU A 72 -0.79 -8.12 5.83
N SER A 73 0.50 -8.24 6.09
CA SER A 73 1.49 -8.76 5.14
C SER A 73 1.89 -10.19 5.50
N ARG A 74 2.19 -11.00 4.49
CA ARG A 74 2.88 -12.28 4.65
C ARG A 74 3.79 -12.56 3.45
N PRO A 75 4.96 -13.18 3.63
CA PRO A 75 5.84 -13.52 2.52
C PRO A 75 5.17 -14.40 1.47
N ALA A 76 5.55 -14.24 0.21
CA ALA A 76 5.15 -15.09 -0.91
C ALA A 76 6.37 -15.56 -1.71
N SER A 77 6.20 -16.61 -2.50
CA SER A 77 7.26 -17.10 -3.38
C SER A 77 7.66 -16.08 -4.44
N GLY A 78 8.96 -16.06 -4.77
CA GLY A 78 9.50 -15.23 -5.85
C GLY A 78 9.68 -13.76 -5.51
N ASN A 79 10.12 -13.46 -4.28
CA ASN A 79 10.33 -12.09 -3.77
C ASN A 79 9.07 -11.22 -3.80
N MET A 80 7.91 -11.86 -3.63
CA MET A 80 6.59 -11.25 -3.60
C MET A 80 6.06 -11.22 -2.17
N ALA A 81 5.04 -10.40 -1.94
CA ALA A 81 4.29 -10.41 -0.69
C ALA A 81 2.81 -10.70 -0.98
N TYR A 82 2.14 -11.33 -0.03
CA TYR A 82 0.69 -11.27 0.03
C TYR A 82 0.29 -10.11 0.94
N ILE A 83 -0.55 -9.23 0.44
CA ILE A 83 -1.17 -8.15 1.21
C ILE A 83 -2.65 -8.49 1.36
N THR A 84 -3.14 -8.55 2.59
CA THR A 84 -4.55 -8.81 2.87
C THR A 84 -5.19 -7.62 3.57
N VAL A 85 -6.17 -6.99 2.91
CA VAL A 85 -6.99 -5.93 3.50
C VAL A 85 -8.26 -6.54 4.06
N LYS A 86 -8.61 -6.19 5.31
CA LYS A 86 -9.85 -6.61 5.96
C LYS A 86 -10.80 -5.41 6.08
N ARG A 87 -12.06 -5.61 5.71
CA ARG A 87 -13.12 -4.62 5.89
C ARG A 87 -14.36 -5.28 6.47
N THR A 88 -14.84 -4.76 7.59
CA THR A 88 -16.14 -5.18 8.16
C THR A 88 -17.27 -4.52 7.37
N LEU A 89 -18.24 -5.32 6.95
CA LEU A 89 -19.42 -4.92 6.18
C LEU A 89 -20.54 -4.45 7.11
N GLY A 90 -21.57 -3.82 6.55
CA GLY A 90 -22.70 -3.28 7.31
C GLY A 90 -23.52 -4.34 8.08
N ASP A 91 -23.37 -5.62 7.75
CA ASP A 91 -23.99 -6.76 8.44
C ASP A 91 -23.07 -7.41 9.48
N GLY A 92 -21.92 -6.79 9.79
CA GLY A 92 -20.95 -7.28 10.76
C GLY A 92 -20.03 -8.39 10.24
N ARG A 93 -20.20 -8.86 9.00
CA ARG A 93 -19.29 -9.86 8.40
C ARG A 93 -18.02 -9.18 7.89
N ASP A 94 -16.92 -9.93 7.87
CA ASP A 94 -15.66 -9.46 7.31
C ASP A 94 -15.51 -9.82 5.82
N ALA A 95 -15.30 -8.81 4.98
CA ALA A 95 -14.75 -8.98 3.64
C ALA A 95 -13.22 -8.93 3.69
N ARG A 96 -12.56 -9.83 2.93
CA ARG A 96 -11.11 -9.88 2.80
C ARG A 96 -10.70 -9.81 1.34
N LEU A 97 -9.71 -8.98 1.04
CA LEU A 97 -9.05 -8.93 -0.26
C LEU A 97 -7.58 -9.28 -0.06
N THR A 98 -7.14 -10.40 -0.64
CA THR A 98 -5.72 -10.78 -0.67
C THR A 98 -5.15 -10.58 -2.06
N LEU A 99 -4.07 -9.79 -2.15
CA LEU A 99 -3.31 -9.54 -3.37
C LEU A 99 -1.93 -10.19 -3.27
N LYS A 100 -1.49 -10.87 -4.33
CA LYS A 100 -0.07 -11.25 -4.47
C LYS A 100 0.63 -10.12 -5.23
N THR A 101 1.55 -9.44 -4.56
CA THR A 101 2.16 -8.19 -5.05
C THR A 101 3.65 -8.36 -5.31
N THR A 102 4.16 -7.58 -6.25
CA THR A 102 5.58 -7.53 -6.62
C THR A 102 5.99 -6.07 -6.80
N LEU A 103 7.27 -5.76 -6.58
CA LEU A 103 7.83 -4.43 -6.82
C LEU A 103 8.58 -4.48 -8.15
N MET A 104 8.29 -3.49 -9.00
CA MET A 104 8.97 -3.30 -10.27
C MET A 104 9.81 -2.03 -10.20
N VAL A 105 11.11 -2.15 -10.45
CA VAL A 105 12.08 -1.05 -10.55
C VAL A 105 12.75 -1.17 -11.92
N ASP A 106 12.66 -0.12 -12.74
CA ASP A 106 13.27 -0.08 -14.08
C ASP A 106 12.96 -1.31 -14.97
N GLY A 107 11.73 -1.83 -14.87
CA GLY A 107 11.29 -3.00 -15.63
C GLY A 107 11.75 -4.35 -15.05
N GLN A 108 12.48 -4.35 -13.93
CA GLN A 108 12.93 -5.55 -13.25
C GLN A 108 12.18 -5.78 -11.93
N ARG A 109 12.02 -7.05 -11.56
CA ARG A 109 11.43 -7.44 -10.26
C ARG A 109 12.45 -7.18 -9.15
N ALA A 110 12.06 -6.40 -8.15
CA ALA A 110 12.81 -6.19 -6.93
C ALA A 110 12.16 -6.91 -5.75
N ALA A 111 12.95 -7.20 -4.72
CA ALA A 111 12.43 -7.86 -3.53
C ALA A 111 11.66 -6.88 -2.64
N ILE A 112 10.52 -7.35 -2.13
CA ILE A 112 9.74 -6.65 -1.12
C ILE A 112 9.96 -7.35 0.21
N THR A 113 10.34 -6.58 1.22
CA THR A 113 10.25 -6.98 2.62
C THR A 113 8.97 -6.37 3.17
N ALA A 114 8.05 -7.21 3.64
CA ALA A 114 6.70 -6.82 4.07
C ALA A 114 6.45 -7.26 5.50
#